data_AF-A0A0D2MRS2-F1
#
_entry.id   AF-A0A0D2MRS2-F1
#
_cell.length_a   1.000
_cell.length_b   1.000
_cell.length_c   1.000
_cell.angle_alpha   90.00
_cell.angle_beta   90.00
_cell.angle_gamma   90.00
#
_symmetry.space_group_name_H-M   'P 1'
#
loop_
_entity.id
_entity.type
_entity.pdbx_description
1 polymer ?
#
loop_
_entity_poly.entity_id
_entity_poly.type
_entity_poly.pdbx_seq_one_letter_code
_entity_poly.pdbx_strand_id
1 'polypeptide(L)'
;MALRQGVSRLLRSCQPFAAGSEGARGFAASSTSSANGVPVEVHNENGSKRVVVTKALPGDRWLQILIAAGCRVEVSQSADIIQDVATVKKLIGSHCDGVIGQLTEDWGSELFEALKAAGGRAYSNYAVGYNNVKVPEATKRGIPVGNTPGVLTETTAELAAALTLSAARRVPEADVFMRAGKYEGWLPTLFVGQLLQNKTVGIIGAGRIGAAYARMMVEGHKMNLVYFDPYPNKGLEEYIK
;
A
#
# COMPACT_ATOMS: atom_id res chain seq x y z
N MET A 1 19.96 -41.33 -11.06
CA MET A 1 18.66 -41.90 -10.63
C MET A 1 18.25 -41.52 -9.20
N ALA A 2 19.12 -40.92 -8.37
CA ALA A 2 18.79 -40.47 -7.00
C ALA A 2 18.25 -39.03 -6.86
N LEU A 3 18.42 -38.15 -7.87
CA LEU A 3 17.95 -36.76 -7.79
C LEU A 3 16.48 -36.51 -8.19
N ARG A 4 15.82 -37.47 -8.86
CA ARG A 4 14.40 -37.31 -9.25
C ARG A 4 13.41 -37.54 -8.09
N GLN A 5 13.82 -38.20 -7.00
CA GLN A 5 12.95 -38.45 -5.85
C GLN A 5 12.97 -37.33 -4.80
N GLY A 6 13.99 -36.46 -4.80
CA GLY A 6 14.10 -35.34 -3.85
C GLY A 6 13.17 -34.15 -4.14
N VAL A 7 12.88 -33.89 -5.43
CA VAL A 7 12.07 -32.72 -5.84
C VAL A 7 10.57 -32.92 -5.57
N SER A 8 10.09 -34.17 -5.61
CA SER A 8 8.68 -34.50 -5.31
C SER A 8 8.33 -34.33 -3.82
N ARG A 9 9.30 -34.45 -2.91
CA ARG A 9 9.09 -34.17 -1.47
C ARG A 9 9.12 -32.69 -1.12
N LEU A 10 9.86 -31.85 -1.84
CA LEU A 10 9.86 -30.39 -1.62
C LEU A 10 8.60 -29.68 -2.15
N LEU A 11 7.94 -30.24 -3.17
CA LEU A 11 6.72 -29.65 -3.73
C LEU A 11 5.46 -29.93 -2.89
N ARG A 12 5.51 -30.87 -1.92
CA ARG A 12 4.42 -31.14 -0.98
C ARG A 12 4.46 -30.28 0.30
N SER A 13 5.53 -29.53 0.54
CA SER A 13 5.63 -28.57 1.66
C SER A 13 5.25 -27.14 1.28
N CYS A 14 4.94 -26.86 0.00
CA CYS A 14 4.26 -25.63 -0.41
C CYS A 14 2.75 -25.78 -0.21
N GLN A 15 2.33 -25.97 1.04
CA GLN A 15 1.00 -25.51 1.42
C GLN A 15 1.01 -23.98 1.32
N PRO A 16 -0.10 -23.32 0.90
CA PRO A 16 -0.20 -21.88 1.08
C PRO A 16 0.10 -21.60 2.55
N PHE A 17 0.92 -20.57 2.79
CA PHE A 17 1.17 -20.04 4.12
C PHE A 17 -0.21 -19.71 4.72
N ALA A 18 -0.78 -20.65 5.48
CA ALA A 18 -1.94 -20.37 6.30
C ALA A 18 -1.44 -19.30 7.26
N ALA A 19 -2.01 -18.10 7.14
CA ALA A 19 -1.77 -17.05 8.11
C ALA A 19 -2.10 -17.65 9.49
N GLY A 20 -1.03 -17.98 10.23
CA GLY A 20 -1.14 -18.45 11.59
C GLY A 20 -1.88 -17.37 12.37
N SER A 21 -3.05 -17.73 12.86
CA SER A 21 -3.84 -16.94 13.79
C SER A 21 -3.13 -16.94 15.15
N GLU A 22 -2.00 -16.24 15.27
CA GLU A 22 -1.38 -15.91 16.55
C GLU A 22 -1.61 -14.43 16.84
N GLY A 23 -2.63 -14.18 17.65
CA GLY A 23 -2.98 -12.84 18.13
C GLY A 23 -4.44 -12.45 17.95
N ALA A 24 -5.40 -13.34 18.21
CA ALA A 24 -6.79 -12.95 18.41
C ALA A 24 -6.94 -12.15 19.72
N ARG A 25 -6.51 -10.88 19.72
CA ARG A 25 -7.01 -9.89 20.67
C ARG A 25 -8.30 -9.35 20.10
N GLY A 26 -9.41 -9.81 20.69
CA GLY A 26 -10.80 -9.39 20.48
C GLY A 26 -11.11 -8.54 19.26
N PHE A 27 -11.74 -9.14 18.26
CA PHE A 27 -12.54 -8.38 17.29
C PHE A 27 -13.52 -7.51 18.08
N ALA A 28 -13.36 -6.19 18.00
CA ALA A 28 -14.36 -5.28 18.52
C ALA A 28 -15.68 -5.64 17.84
N ALA A 29 -16.74 -5.87 18.62
CA ALA A 29 -18.05 -6.23 18.08
C ALA A 29 -18.43 -5.23 16.98
N SER A 30 -18.67 -5.75 15.78
CA SER A 30 -19.11 -4.97 14.63
C SER A 30 -20.54 -5.34 14.25
N SER A 31 -21.24 -4.39 13.64
CA SER A 31 -22.60 -4.59 13.12
C SER A 31 -22.67 -4.10 11.67
N THR A 32 -23.51 -4.75 10.88
CA THR A 32 -23.77 -4.31 9.51
C THR A 32 -24.93 -3.30 9.52
N SER A 33 -24.74 -2.17 8.84
CA SER A 33 -25.74 -1.11 8.73
C SER A 33 -25.71 -0.45 7.33
N SER A 34 -26.45 0.64 7.16
CA SER A 34 -26.47 1.44 5.94
C SER A 34 -26.38 2.93 6.27
N ALA A 35 -25.41 3.62 5.65
CA ALA A 35 -25.29 5.06 5.68
C ALA A 35 -25.92 5.66 4.42
N ASN A 36 -27.16 6.14 4.53
CA ASN A 36 -27.94 6.73 3.43
C ASN A 36 -27.99 5.83 2.17
N GLY A 37 -28.20 4.52 2.37
CA GLY A 37 -28.29 3.53 1.30
C GLY A 37 -26.95 2.89 0.91
N VAL A 38 -25.81 3.35 1.46
CA VAL A 38 -24.50 2.71 1.25
C VAL A 38 -24.23 1.71 2.37
N PRO A 39 -23.96 0.42 2.07
CA PRO A 39 -23.64 -0.57 3.09
C PRO A 39 -22.37 -0.18 3.86
N VAL A 40 -22.44 -0.29 5.20
CA VAL A 40 -21.31 -0.02 6.10
C VAL A 40 -21.19 -1.09 7.17
N GLU A 41 -19.96 -1.38 7.57
CA GLU A 41 -19.65 -2.09 8.81
C GLU A 41 -19.38 -1.05 9.90
N VAL A 42 -20.09 -1.15 11.02
CA VAL A 42 -20.03 -0.20 12.13
C VAL A 42 -19.26 -0.83 13.28
N HIS A 43 -18.31 -0.08 13.82
CA HIS A 43 -17.57 -0.42 15.02
C HIS A 43 -17.76 0.66 16.09
N ASN A 44 -17.88 0.25 17.35
CA ASN A 44 -18.12 1.14 18.49
C ASN A 44 -19.38 2.01 18.32
N GLU A 45 -20.55 1.38 18.23
CA GLU A 45 -21.85 2.04 17.96
C GLU A 45 -22.17 3.22 18.90
N ASN A 46 -21.66 3.20 20.13
CA ASN A 46 -21.89 4.25 21.12
C ASN A 46 -20.79 5.32 21.14
N GLY A 47 -19.88 5.30 20.16
CA GLY A 47 -18.81 6.30 20.05
C GLY A 47 -19.36 7.70 19.81
N SER A 48 -18.76 8.68 20.50
CA SER A 48 -19.19 10.08 20.51
C SER A 48 -18.82 10.87 19.25
N LYS A 49 -17.87 10.37 18.46
CA LYS A 49 -17.40 11.00 17.22
C LYS A 49 -17.60 10.06 16.05
N ARG A 50 -18.30 10.47 15.00
CA ARG A 50 -18.53 9.63 13.83
C ARG A 50 -17.41 9.79 12.81
N VAL A 51 -16.67 8.72 12.56
CA VAL A 51 -15.61 8.66 11.54
C VAL A 51 -16.02 7.71 10.43
N VAL A 52 -15.96 8.18 9.19
CA VAL A 52 -16.24 7.38 8.00
C VAL A 52 -14.92 6.96 7.36
N VAL A 53 -14.82 5.69 6.99
CA VAL A 53 -13.72 5.15 6.20
C VAL A 53 -14.29 4.69 4.87
N THR A 54 -13.86 5.30 3.78
CA THR A 54 -14.47 5.09 2.46
C THR A 54 -14.11 3.74 1.84
N LYS A 55 -13.12 3.02 2.38
CA LYS A 55 -12.81 1.64 1.98
C LYS A 55 -12.23 0.84 3.15
N ALA A 56 -12.44 -0.47 3.14
CA ALA A 56 -11.80 -1.37 4.09
C ALA A 56 -10.26 -1.24 4.03
N LEU A 57 -9.62 -1.16 5.20
CA LEU A 57 -8.18 -1.03 5.35
C LEU A 57 -7.60 -2.32 5.96
N PRO A 58 -6.36 -2.69 5.62
CA PRO A 58 -5.74 -3.90 6.15
C PRO A 58 -5.37 -3.75 7.63
N GLY A 59 -5.50 -4.86 8.36
CA GLY A 59 -5.25 -4.91 9.81
C GLY A 59 -6.28 -4.13 10.62
N ASP A 60 -6.10 -4.14 11.94
CA ASP A 60 -7.06 -3.59 12.91
C ASP A 60 -6.50 -2.48 13.79
N ARG A 61 -5.18 -2.30 13.84
CA ARG A 61 -4.52 -1.31 14.71
C ARG A 61 -5.07 0.11 14.52
N TRP A 62 -5.32 0.53 13.29
CA TRP A 62 -5.88 1.85 12.98
C TRP A 62 -7.30 2.00 13.56
N LEU A 63 -8.09 0.92 13.49
CA LEU A 63 -9.45 0.86 14.02
C LEU A 63 -9.43 0.90 15.55
N GLN A 64 -8.54 0.13 16.18
CA GLN A 64 -8.39 0.11 17.64
C GLN A 64 -8.00 1.49 18.20
N ILE A 65 -7.14 2.24 17.51
CA ILE A 65 -6.78 3.62 17.88
C ILE A 65 -8.02 4.53 17.86
N LEU A 66 -8.85 4.43 16.82
CA LEU A 66 -10.08 5.25 16.71
C LEU A 66 -11.12 4.86 17.77
N ILE A 67 -11.33 3.57 18.00
CA ILE A 67 -12.24 3.08 19.04
C ILE A 67 -11.80 3.56 20.42
N ALA A 68 -10.50 3.44 20.74
CA ALA A 68 -9.94 3.92 22.00
C ALA A 68 -10.07 5.45 22.17
N ALA A 69 -10.10 6.20 21.07
CA ALA A 69 -10.37 7.64 21.06
C ALA A 69 -11.88 8.00 21.18
N GLY A 70 -12.74 7.00 21.35
CA GLY A 70 -14.19 7.16 21.48
C GLY A 70 -14.91 7.40 20.15
N CYS A 71 -14.28 7.07 19.02
CA CYS A 71 -14.91 7.21 17.70
C CYS A 71 -15.81 6.01 17.40
N ARG A 72 -17.00 6.30 16.87
CA ARG A 72 -17.83 5.35 16.13
C ARG A 72 -17.34 5.32 14.70
N VAL A 73 -16.85 4.18 14.25
CA VAL A 73 -16.21 4.03 12.94
C VAL A 73 -17.14 3.29 11.99
N GLU A 74 -17.45 3.90 10.86
CA GLU A 74 -18.20 3.26 9.78
C GLU A 74 -17.27 3.00 8.59
N VAL A 75 -17.09 1.73 8.23
CA VAL A 75 -16.28 1.31 7.10
C VAL A 75 -17.20 0.97 5.94
N SER A 76 -17.03 1.64 4.81
CA SER A 76 -17.84 1.35 3.63
C SER A 76 -17.57 -0.05 3.10
N GLN A 77 -18.65 -0.79 2.87
CA GLN A 77 -18.66 -2.12 2.26
C GLN A 77 -19.08 -2.06 0.78
N SER A 78 -18.98 -0.88 0.15
CA SER A 78 -19.28 -0.77 -1.29
C SER A 78 -18.34 -1.67 -2.11
N ALA A 79 -18.94 -2.43 -3.03
CA ALA A 79 -18.22 -3.25 -3.99
C ALA A 79 -17.47 -2.41 -5.03
N ASP A 80 -17.86 -1.15 -5.22
CA ASP A 80 -17.23 -0.26 -6.19
C ASP A 80 -15.76 -0.04 -5.83
N ILE A 81 -14.90 -0.18 -6.83
CA ILE A 81 -13.44 -0.02 -6.66
C ILE A 81 -13.09 1.45 -6.39
N ILE A 82 -13.75 2.36 -7.10
CA ILE A 82 -13.62 3.81 -6.92
C ILE A 82 -14.99 4.33 -6.51
N GLN A 83 -15.05 5.03 -5.38
CA GLN A 83 -16.28 5.67 -4.95
C GLN A 83 -16.43 7.01 -5.65
N ASP A 84 -17.59 7.22 -6.27
CA ASP A 84 -17.94 8.51 -6.84
C ASP A 84 -18.27 9.53 -5.73
N VAL A 85 -18.25 10.81 -6.10
CA VAL A 85 -18.52 11.92 -5.18
C VAL A 85 -19.90 11.77 -4.52
N ALA A 86 -20.90 11.28 -5.26
CA ALA A 86 -22.25 11.08 -4.74
C ALA A 86 -22.30 10.03 -3.62
N THR A 87 -21.59 8.91 -3.78
CA THR A 87 -21.50 7.84 -2.79
C THR A 87 -20.75 8.30 -1.54
N VAL A 88 -19.63 9.02 -1.70
CA VAL A 88 -18.90 9.58 -0.56
C VAL A 88 -19.77 10.59 0.20
N LYS A 89 -20.58 11.42 -0.48
CA LYS A 89 -21.55 12.31 0.19
C LYS A 89 -22.63 11.56 0.95
N LYS A 90 -23.15 10.44 0.42
CA LYS A 90 -24.09 9.57 1.15
C LYS A 90 -23.45 8.99 2.40
N LEU A 91 -22.19 8.54 2.33
CA LEU A 91 -21.43 8.07 3.47
C LEU A 91 -21.21 9.18 4.51
N ILE A 92 -20.85 10.40 4.10
CA ILE A 92 -20.71 11.55 5.01
C ILE A 92 -22.05 11.82 5.72
N GLY A 93 -23.15 11.88 4.98
CA GLY A 93 -24.49 12.10 5.52
C GLY A 93 -24.65 13.46 6.20
N SER A 94 -25.57 13.55 7.16
CA SER A 94 -25.88 14.79 7.89
C SER A 94 -24.94 15.07 9.07
N HIS A 95 -24.21 14.07 9.55
CA HIS A 95 -23.27 14.21 10.65
C HIS A 95 -22.04 13.33 10.48
N CYS A 96 -20.85 13.92 10.44
CA CYS A 96 -19.57 13.23 10.28
C CYS A 96 -18.46 14.10 10.85
N ASP A 97 -17.72 13.63 11.87
CA ASP A 97 -16.62 14.37 12.47
C ASP A 97 -15.32 14.25 11.68
N GLY A 98 -15.14 13.17 10.94
CA GLY A 98 -13.98 13.00 10.09
C GLY A 98 -14.07 11.86 9.10
N VAL A 99 -13.23 11.93 8.07
CA VAL A 99 -13.19 10.95 6.99
C VAL A 99 -11.77 10.45 6.78
N ILE A 100 -11.62 9.13 6.63
CA ILE A 100 -10.43 8.50 6.06
C ILE A 100 -10.76 8.14 4.62
N GLY A 101 -10.22 8.91 3.68
CA GLY A 101 -10.45 8.76 2.24
C GLY A 101 -9.34 8.01 1.52
N GLN A 102 -9.59 7.64 0.26
CA GLN A 102 -8.63 6.96 -0.61
C GLN A 102 -8.02 7.91 -1.65
N LEU A 103 -6.84 7.53 -2.17
CA LEU A 103 -6.14 8.27 -3.24
C LEU A 103 -6.93 8.37 -4.55
N THR A 104 -7.93 7.49 -4.73
CA THR A 104 -8.76 7.41 -5.94
C THR A 104 -9.96 8.35 -5.92
N GLU A 105 -10.20 9.03 -4.80
CA GLU A 105 -11.33 9.95 -4.62
C GLU A 105 -10.91 11.40 -4.87
N ASP A 106 -11.70 12.14 -5.65
CA ASP A 106 -11.44 13.58 -5.89
C ASP A 106 -11.98 14.43 -4.73
N TRP A 107 -11.12 14.69 -3.76
CA TRP A 107 -11.39 15.54 -2.61
C TRP A 107 -11.23 17.02 -2.96
N GLY A 108 -12.22 17.52 -3.73
CA GLY A 108 -12.38 18.91 -4.11
C GLY A 108 -13.36 19.71 -3.25
N SER A 109 -13.82 20.85 -3.77
CA SER A 109 -14.75 21.76 -3.08
C SER A 109 -16.02 21.04 -2.59
N GLU A 110 -16.61 20.20 -3.44
CA GLU A 110 -17.89 19.55 -3.15
C GLU A 110 -17.83 18.59 -1.95
N LEU A 111 -16.80 17.72 -1.89
CA LEU A 111 -16.65 16.78 -0.78
C LEU A 111 -16.26 17.48 0.52
N PHE A 112 -15.39 18.49 0.46
CA PHE A 112 -15.06 19.27 1.67
C PHE A 112 -16.23 20.12 2.15
N GLU A 113 -17.07 20.62 1.25
CA GLU A 113 -18.32 21.29 1.62
C GLU A 113 -19.30 20.35 2.31
N ALA A 114 -19.52 19.16 1.74
CA ALA A 114 -20.37 18.15 2.35
C ALA A 114 -19.84 17.74 3.74
N LEU A 115 -18.53 17.49 3.87
CA LEU A 115 -17.90 17.17 5.13
C LEU A 115 -18.05 18.32 6.14
N LYS A 116 -17.83 19.56 5.73
CA LYS A 116 -17.98 20.72 6.61
C LYS A 116 -19.43 20.89 7.08
N ALA A 117 -20.40 20.76 6.16
CA ALA A 117 -21.83 20.85 6.45
C ALA A 117 -22.28 19.76 7.45
N ALA A 118 -21.65 18.59 7.41
CA ALA A 118 -21.88 17.50 8.37
C ALA A 118 -21.18 17.69 9.74
N GLY A 119 -20.49 18.82 9.96
CA GLY A 119 -19.76 19.10 11.20
C GLY A 119 -18.32 18.58 11.23
N GLY A 120 -17.76 18.22 10.06
CA GLY A 120 -16.44 17.64 9.91
C GLY A 120 -15.30 18.52 10.40
N ARG A 121 -14.34 17.87 11.06
CA ARG A 121 -13.21 18.50 11.77
C ARG A 121 -11.85 17.98 11.32
N ALA A 122 -11.79 16.89 10.56
CA ALA A 122 -10.54 16.35 10.04
C ALA A 122 -10.78 15.48 8.80
N TYR A 123 -9.81 15.50 7.89
CA TYR A 123 -9.74 14.55 6.78
C TYR A 123 -8.35 13.89 6.76
N SER A 124 -8.32 12.57 6.56
CA SER A 124 -7.07 11.81 6.46
C SER A 124 -7.05 11.05 5.14
N ASN A 125 -6.09 11.38 4.28
CA ASN A 125 -5.86 10.66 3.03
C ASN A 125 -5.03 9.40 3.31
N TYR A 126 -5.54 8.23 2.92
CA TYR A 126 -4.81 6.96 3.01
C TYR A 126 -3.82 6.82 1.84
N ALA A 127 -2.87 7.75 1.74
CA ALA A 127 -1.78 7.73 0.77
C ALA A 127 -0.66 8.71 1.13
N VAL A 128 0.50 8.55 0.49
CA VAL A 128 1.61 9.52 0.56
C VAL A 128 1.30 10.75 -0.29
N GLY A 129 1.00 10.54 -1.58
CA GLY A 129 0.62 11.61 -2.50
C GLY A 129 -0.79 12.10 -2.21
N TYR A 130 -1.04 13.39 -2.44
CA TYR A 130 -2.31 14.05 -2.14
C TYR A 130 -2.81 14.91 -3.32
N ASN A 131 -2.43 14.57 -4.56
CA ASN A 131 -2.87 15.28 -5.77
C ASN A 131 -4.41 15.28 -5.95
N ASN A 132 -5.05 14.23 -5.45
CA ASN A 132 -6.50 14.06 -5.39
C ASN A 132 -7.15 14.92 -4.29
N VAL A 133 -6.37 15.52 -3.39
CA VAL A 133 -6.86 16.35 -2.28
C VAL A 133 -6.56 17.81 -2.57
N LYS A 134 -7.60 18.62 -2.78
CA LYS A 134 -7.48 20.06 -2.97
C LYS A 134 -7.31 20.74 -1.61
N VAL A 135 -6.08 20.72 -1.09
CA VAL A 135 -5.72 21.33 0.21
C VAL A 135 -6.29 22.75 0.39
N PRO A 136 -6.24 23.66 -0.61
CA PRO A 136 -6.86 24.99 -0.47
C PRO A 136 -8.36 24.96 -0.14
N GLU A 137 -9.11 23.99 -0.66
CA GLU A 137 -10.54 23.85 -0.38
C GLU A 137 -10.82 23.36 1.04
N ALA A 138 -9.95 22.49 1.57
CA ALA A 138 -9.98 22.07 2.97
C ALA A 138 -9.62 23.23 3.90
N THR A 139 -8.56 23.99 3.58
CA THR A 139 -8.10 25.15 4.35
C THR A 139 -9.17 26.22 4.44
N LYS A 140 -9.84 26.58 3.33
CA LYS A 140 -10.95 27.55 3.31
C LYS A 140 -12.07 27.18 4.30
N ARG A 141 -12.27 25.89 4.56
CA ARG A 141 -13.32 25.35 5.44
C ARG A 141 -12.82 25.03 6.86
N GLY A 142 -11.54 25.29 7.14
CA GLY A 142 -10.90 24.99 8.42
C GLY A 142 -10.81 23.49 8.71
N ILE A 143 -10.68 22.65 7.68
CA ILE A 143 -10.53 21.20 7.82
C ILE A 143 -9.04 20.86 7.67
N PRO A 144 -8.35 20.42 8.73
CA PRO A 144 -7.00 19.89 8.63
C PRO A 144 -6.97 18.60 7.80
N VAL A 145 -5.91 18.45 7.01
CA VAL A 145 -5.67 17.29 6.13
C VAL A 145 -4.42 16.55 6.59
N GLY A 146 -4.55 15.25 6.85
CA GLY A 146 -3.44 14.33 7.10
C GLY A 146 -3.17 13.41 5.90
N ASN A 147 -1.94 12.89 5.81
CA ASN A 147 -1.51 11.87 4.85
C ASN A 147 -0.46 10.94 5.51
N THR A 148 0.07 9.94 4.78
CA THR A 148 0.94 8.88 5.37
C THR A 148 2.37 8.84 4.80
N PRO A 149 3.16 9.92 4.83
CA PRO A 149 4.50 9.93 4.25
C PRO A 149 5.48 9.00 4.99
N GLY A 150 6.40 8.39 4.24
CA GLY A 150 7.54 7.63 4.77
C GLY A 150 7.29 6.14 5.02
N VAL A 151 6.02 5.70 5.17
CA VAL A 151 5.67 4.33 5.57
C VAL A 151 5.93 3.25 4.50
N LEU A 152 6.14 3.65 3.24
CA LEU A 152 6.26 2.75 2.08
C LEU A 152 7.69 2.68 1.51
N THR A 153 8.66 3.31 2.18
CA THR A 153 10.01 3.52 1.65
C THR A 153 10.69 2.20 1.31
N GLU A 154 10.83 1.32 2.30
CA GLU A 154 11.52 0.04 2.13
C GLU A 154 10.71 -0.92 1.24
N THR A 155 9.40 -1.05 1.47
CA THR A 155 8.55 -1.95 0.67
C THR A 155 8.57 -1.61 -0.84
N THR A 156 8.61 -0.32 -1.18
CA THR A 156 8.70 0.10 -2.59
C THR A 156 10.10 -0.15 -3.16
N ALA A 157 11.15 0.07 -2.36
CA ALA A 157 12.52 -0.24 -2.75
C ALA A 157 12.76 -1.75 -2.95
N GLU A 158 12.20 -2.59 -2.07
CA GLU A 158 12.22 -4.05 -2.18
C GLU A 158 11.52 -4.52 -3.46
N LEU A 159 10.38 -3.93 -3.81
CA LEU A 159 9.69 -4.24 -5.06
C LEU A 159 10.55 -3.85 -6.28
N ALA A 160 11.21 -2.69 -6.26
CA ALA A 160 12.13 -2.28 -7.32
C ALA A 160 13.34 -3.25 -7.44
N ALA A 161 13.88 -3.71 -6.31
CA ALA A 161 14.93 -4.74 -6.25
C ALA A 161 14.45 -6.06 -6.86
N ALA A 162 13.25 -6.52 -6.47
CA ALA A 162 12.65 -7.74 -7.00
C ALA A 162 12.44 -7.66 -8.52
N LEU A 163 11.94 -6.53 -9.04
CA LEU A 163 11.78 -6.30 -10.48
C LEU A 163 13.12 -6.29 -11.21
N THR A 164 14.15 -5.68 -10.61
CA THR A 164 15.52 -5.66 -11.16
C THR A 164 16.07 -7.09 -11.32
N LEU A 165 15.96 -7.91 -10.28
CA LEU A 165 16.39 -9.31 -10.30
C LEU A 165 15.56 -10.15 -11.27
N SER A 166 14.24 -9.95 -11.27
CA SER A 166 13.29 -10.64 -12.15
C SER A 166 13.64 -10.43 -13.62
N ALA A 167 13.92 -9.17 -14.01
CA ALA A 167 14.36 -8.82 -15.35
C ALA A 167 15.75 -9.40 -15.68
N ALA A 168 16.73 -9.27 -14.77
CA ALA A 168 18.08 -9.78 -14.99
C ALA A 168 18.11 -11.31 -15.14
N ARG A 169 17.20 -12.02 -14.48
CA ARG A 169 17.16 -13.50 -14.44
C ARG A 169 16.03 -14.10 -15.27
N ARG A 170 15.30 -13.29 -16.04
CA ARG A 170 14.23 -13.74 -16.95
C ARG A 170 13.17 -14.58 -16.26
N VAL A 171 12.83 -14.20 -15.03
CA VAL A 171 11.89 -14.95 -14.17
C VAL A 171 10.50 -15.05 -14.81
N PRO A 172 9.91 -13.98 -15.37
CA PRO A 172 8.58 -14.07 -15.97
C PRO A 172 8.55 -15.00 -17.17
N GLU A 173 9.57 -14.96 -18.04
CA GLU A 173 9.63 -15.86 -19.20
C GLU A 173 9.82 -17.33 -18.77
N ALA A 174 10.64 -17.58 -17.75
CA ALA A 174 10.84 -18.91 -17.21
C ALA A 174 9.57 -19.47 -16.57
N ASP A 175 8.80 -18.66 -15.82
CA ASP A 175 7.52 -19.08 -15.22
C ASP A 175 6.49 -19.44 -16.29
N VAL A 176 6.33 -18.60 -17.33
CA VAL A 176 5.41 -18.88 -18.45
C VAL A 176 5.82 -20.16 -19.20
N PHE A 177 7.12 -20.32 -19.50
CA PHE A 177 7.64 -21.52 -20.15
C PHE A 177 7.38 -22.78 -19.32
N MET A 178 7.54 -22.68 -18.00
CA MET A 178 7.32 -23.79 -17.09
C MET A 178 5.85 -24.19 -16.99
N ARG A 179 4.95 -23.22 -16.83
CA ARG A 179 3.50 -23.47 -16.77
C ARG A 179 2.95 -24.01 -18.08
N ALA A 180 3.57 -23.67 -19.21
CA ALA A 180 3.22 -24.22 -20.52
C ALA A 180 3.69 -25.67 -20.73
N GLY A 181 4.36 -26.29 -19.77
CA GLY A 181 4.83 -27.68 -19.87
C GLY A 181 6.00 -27.89 -20.84
N LYS A 182 6.68 -26.81 -21.26
CA LYS A 182 7.74 -26.86 -22.28
C LYS A 182 9.11 -27.30 -21.75
N TYR A 183 9.26 -27.46 -20.45
CA TYR A 183 10.52 -27.86 -19.84
C TYR A 183 10.71 -29.38 -19.93
N GLU A 184 11.62 -29.79 -20.80
CA GLU A 184 12.00 -31.20 -20.98
C GLU A 184 13.30 -31.57 -20.26
N GLY A 185 14.08 -30.57 -19.86
CA GLY A 185 15.35 -30.76 -19.15
C GLY A 185 16.22 -29.50 -19.15
N TRP A 186 17.34 -29.57 -18.42
CA TRP A 186 18.31 -28.48 -18.36
C TRP A 186 19.16 -28.42 -19.63
N LEU A 187 19.37 -27.21 -20.14
CA LEU A 187 20.32 -26.92 -21.22
C LEU A 187 21.19 -25.72 -20.82
N PRO A 188 22.48 -25.69 -21.22
CA PRO A 188 23.38 -24.56 -20.94
C PRO A 188 22.86 -23.21 -21.44
N THR A 189 22.01 -23.21 -22.47
CA THR A 189 21.49 -22.01 -23.14
C THR A 189 20.10 -21.60 -22.64
N LEU A 190 19.47 -22.40 -21.77
CA LEU A 190 18.10 -22.16 -21.33
C LEU A 190 18.05 -21.00 -20.33
N PHE A 191 17.37 -19.90 -20.69
CA PHE A 191 17.19 -18.70 -19.87
C PHE A 191 18.47 -18.11 -19.28
N VAL A 192 19.56 -18.08 -20.05
CA VAL A 192 20.77 -17.36 -19.65
C VAL A 192 20.43 -15.88 -19.43
N GLY A 193 20.61 -15.43 -18.19
CA GLY A 193 20.35 -14.06 -17.76
C GLY A 193 21.61 -13.21 -17.69
N GLN A 194 21.51 -12.09 -16.98
CA GLN A 194 22.62 -11.17 -16.71
C GLN A 194 23.03 -11.26 -15.24
N LEU A 195 24.34 -11.37 -15.01
CA LEU A 195 24.90 -11.17 -13.67
C LEU A 195 24.89 -9.66 -13.34
N LEU A 196 24.37 -9.29 -12.18
CA LEU A 196 24.29 -7.88 -11.75
C LEU A 196 25.58 -7.37 -11.11
N GLN A 197 26.38 -8.25 -10.51
CA GLN A 197 27.64 -7.88 -9.87
C GLN A 197 28.54 -7.07 -10.82
N ASN A 198 29.12 -5.99 -10.30
CA ASN A 198 29.99 -5.04 -11.01
C ASN A 198 29.32 -4.27 -12.16
N LYS A 199 28.01 -4.46 -12.42
CA LYS A 199 27.25 -3.57 -13.32
C LYS A 199 26.86 -2.28 -12.61
N THR A 200 26.49 -1.28 -13.39
CA THR A 200 26.06 0.03 -12.86
C THR A 200 24.54 0.08 -12.75
N VAL A 201 24.03 0.43 -11.57
CA VAL A 201 22.64 0.83 -11.35
C VAL A 201 22.55 2.35 -11.46
N GLY A 202 21.61 2.83 -12.28
CA GLY A 202 21.31 4.25 -12.44
C GLY A 202 19.98 4.61 -11.77
N ILE A 203 19.97 5.65 -10.94
CA ILE A 203 18.77 6.09 -10.22
C ILE A 203 18.42 7.53 -10.60
N ILE A 204 17.19 7.78 -11.04
CA ILE A 204 16.64 9.12 -11.27
C ILE A 204 15.63 9.39 -10.15
N GLY A 205 15.96 10.33 -9.27
CA GLY A 205 15.23 10.60 -8.02
C GLY A 205 15.81 9.81 -6.85
N ALA A 206 16.83 10.37 -6.20
CA ALA A 206 17.49 9.78 -5.03
C ALA A 206 16.84 10.26 -3.72
N GLY A 207 15.51 10.33 -3.68
CA GLY A 207 14.75 10.52 -2.45
C GLY A 207 14.80 9.29 -1.54
N ARG A 208 13.89 9.20 -0.57
CA ARG A 208 13.88 8.10 0.43
C ARG A 208 13.89 6.70 -0.20
N ILE A 209 13.02 6.47 -1.19
CA ILE A 209 12.89 5.18 -1.90
C ILE A 209 14.11 4.91 -2.76
N GLY A 210 14.52 5.88 -3.59
CA GLY A 210 15.69 5.74 -4.46
C GLY A 210 16.96 5.42 -3.67
N ALA A 211 17.18 6.10 -2.54
CA ALA A 211 18.30 5.81 -1.65
C ALA A 211 18.21 4.41 -1.01
N ALA A 212 17.03 3.96 -0.57
CA ALA A 212 16.86 2.61 -0.03
C ALA A 212 17.16 1.52 -1.08
N TYR A 213 16.62 1.68 -2.29
CA TYR A 213 16.92 0.81 -3.43
C TYR A 213 18.41 0.81 -3.78
N ALA A 214 19.04 1.98 -3.80
CA ALA A 214 20.47 2.13 -4.05
C ALA A 214 21.31 1.28 -3.10
N ARG A 215 21.05 1.38 -1.79
CA ARG A 215 21.75 0.61 -0.76
C ARG A 215 21.61 -0.89 -0.99
N MET A 216 20.39 -1.36 -1.28
CA MET A 216 20.15 -2.78 -1.58
C MET A 216 20.97 -3.26 -2.78
N MET A 217 21.06 -2.48 -3.85
CA MET A 217 21.78 -2.87 -5.06
C MET A 217 23.30 -2.83 -4.88
N VAL A 218 23.82 -1.83 -4.16
CA VAL A 218 25.25 -1.70 -3.88
C VAL A 218 25.71 -2.78 -2.89
N GLU A 219 25.04 -2.92 -1.74
CA GLU A 219 25.48 -3.81 -0.68
C GLU A 219 25.15 -5.27 -0.97
N GLY A 220 23.92 -5.53 -1.40
CA GLY A 220 23.40 -6.88 -1.65
C GLY A 220 23.89 -7.47 -2.96
N HIS A 221 24.08 -6.64 -3.99
CA HIS A 221 24.42 -7.11 -5.35
C HIS A 221 25.75 -6.58 -5.90
N LYS A 222 26.49 -5.77 -5.13
CA LYS A 222 27.82 -5.26 -5.51
C LYS A 222 27.79 -4.54 -6.86
N MET A 223 26.75 -3.74 -7.06
CA MET A 223 26.62 -2.87 -8.23
C MET A 223 27.31 -1.53 -7.98
N ASN A 224 27.80 -0.89 -9.03
CA ASN A 224 28.23 0.51 -8.99
C ASN A 224 26.99 1.41 -9.03
N LEU A 225 26.97 2.51 -8.29
CA LEU A 225 25.85 3.47 -8.31
C LEU A 225 26.21 4.72 -9.12
N VAL A 226 25.28 5.15 -9.96
CA VAL A 226 25.14 6.55 -10.38
C VAL A 226 23.73 7.04 -10.09
N TYR A 227 23.57 8.30 -9.73
CA TYR A 227 22.24 8.87 -9.52
C TYR A 227 22.13 10.31 -10.02
N PHE A 228 20.91 10.73 -10.29
CA PHE A 228 20.55 12.11 -10.57
C PHE A 228 19.33 12.51 -9.72
N ASP A 229 19.41 13.68 -9.10
CA ASP A 229 18.31 14.33 -8.38
C ASP A 229 18.52 15.86 -8.47
N PRO A 230 17.46 16.68 -8.58
CA PRO A 230 17.58 18.13 -8.49
C PRO A 230 18.29 18.60 -7.20
N TYR A 231 18.21 17.82 -6.12
CA TYR A 231 18.90 18.09 -4.86
C TYR A 231 19.85 16.94 -4.51
N PRO A 232 21.16 17.18 -4.34
CA PRO A 232 22.10 16.14 -3.98
C PRO A 232 21.72 15.45 -2.67
N ASN A 233 21.79 14.11 -2.66
CA ASN A 233 21.56 13.31 -1.47
C ASN A 233 22.91 12.99 -0.80
N LYS A 234 23.38 13.92 0.04
CA LYS A 234 24.64 13.76 0.78
C LYS A 234 24.67 12.51 1.66
N GLY A 235 23.54 12.15 2.27
CA GLY A 235 23.45 10.95 3.11
C GLY A 235 23.68 9.67 2.31
N LEU A 236 23.19 9.60 1.06
CA LEU A 236 23.47 8.49 0.16
C LEU A 236 24.92 8.49 -0.33
N GLU A 237 25.46 9.66 -0.65
CA GLU A 237 26.87 9.81 -1.08
C GLU A 237 27.84 9.39 0.02
N GLU A 238 27.60 9.80 1.27
CA GLU A 238 28.40 9.41 2.42
C GLU A 238 28.31 7.92 2.72
N TYR A 239 27.13 7.32 2.51
CA TYR A 239 26.91 5.89 2.72
C TYR A 239 27.70 4.99 1.76
N ILE A 240 27.89 5.44 0.51
CA ILE A 240 28.43 4.62 -0.57
C ILE A 240 29.94 4.83 -0.79
N LYS A 241 30.52 5.85 -0.15
CA LYS A 241 31.98 6.03 -0.10
C LYS A 241 32.67 4.88 0.61
#